data_AF-A0A3D1M8F2-F1
#
_entry.id   AF-A0A3D1M8F2-F1
#
_cell.length_a   1.000
_cell.length_b   1.000
_cell.length_c   1.000
_cell.angle_alpha   90.00
_cell.angle_beta   90.00
_cell.angle_gamma   90.00
#
_symmetry.space_group_name_H-M   'P 1'
#
loop_
_entity.id
_entity.type
_entity.pdbx_description
1 polymer ?
#
loop_
_entity_poly.entity_id
_entity_poly.type
_entity_poly.pdbx_seq_one_letter_code
_entity_poly.pdbx_strand_id
1 'polypeptide(L)'
;GFKGMRYSISNTAEYGDYITGPKIVTDETRKAMKKILSDIQDGTFAKDFLLDMSSAGGQAHFKALRQKASEHPSEKVGEEIRKLYSWNGEDKLINN
;
A
#
# COMPACT_ATOMS: atom_id res chain seq x y z
N GLY A 1 -15.31 -11.43 -5.81
CA GLY A 1 -14.91 -11.71 -4.41
C GLY A 1 -14.01 -12.94 -4.34
N PHE A 2 -13.52 -13.32 -3.16
CA PHE A 2 -12.49 -14.38 -3.01
C PHE A 2 -12.83 -15.71 -3.68
N LYS A 3 -14.10 -16.13 -3.69
CA LYS A 3 -14.55 -17.34 -4.40
C LYS A 3 -14.21 -17.32 -5.90
N GLY A 4 -14.47 -16.19 -6.57
CA GLY A 4 -14.16 -16.04 -8.00
C GLY A 4 -12.65 -16.01 -8.26
N MET A 5 -11.90 -15.30 -7.41
CA MET A 5 -10.44 -15.24 -7.51
C MET A 5 -9.81 -16.63 -7.35
N ARG A 6 -10.21 -17.41 -6.33
CA ARG A 6 -9.68 -18.75 -6.07
C ARG A 6 -10.04 -19.76 -7.17
N TYR A 7 -11.25 -19.65 -7.74
CA TYR A 7 -11.64 -20.43 -8.91
C TYR A 7 -10.78 -20.14 -10.15
N SER A 8 -10.26 -18.91 -10.29
CA SER A 8 -9.48 -18.48 -11.45
C SER A 8 -7.98 -18.76 -11.38
N ILE A 9 -7.44 -19.12 -10.21
CA ILE A 9 -6.02 -19.46 -10.03
C ILE A 9 -5.83 -20.98 -10.03
N SER A 10 -4.58 -21.44 -10.12
CA SER A 10 -4.28 -22.87 -10.05
C SER A 10 -4.54 -23.44 -8.65
N ASN A 11 -4.88 -24.73 -8.57
CA ASN A 11 -5.04 -25.44 -7.31
C ASN A 11 -3.80 -25.32 -6.40
N THR A 12 -2.60 -25.26 -6.99
CA THR A 12 -1.34 -25.04 -6.24
C THR A 12 -1.32 -23.68 -5.55
N ALA A 13 -1.74 -22.62 -6.25
CA ALA A 13 -1.79 -21.28 -5.69
C ALA A 13 -2.90 -21.16 -4.62
N GLU A 14 -4.06 -21.78 -4.85
CA GLU A 14 -5.16 -21.81 -3.89
C GLU A 14 -4.76 -22.55 -2.60
N TYR A 15 -4.15 -23.74 -2.71
CA TYR A 15 -3.61 -24.47 -1.55
C TYR A 15 -2.59 -23.63 -0.78
N GLY A 16 -1.70 -22.95 -1.51
CA GLY A 16 -0.70 -22.03 -0.95
C GLY A 16 -1.33 -20.86 -0.17
N ASP A 17 -2.38 -20.23 -0.71
CA ASP A 17 -3.16 -19.19 -0.04
C ASP A 17 -3.68 -19.68 1.32
N TYR A 18 -4.35 -20.83 1.35
CA TYR A 18 -4.94 -21.36 2.59
C TYR A 18 -3.91 -21.61 3.70
N ILE A 19 -2.75 -22.18 3.37
CA ILE A 19 -1.77 -22.57 4.39
C ILE A 19 -0.78 -21.46 4.75
N THR A 20 -0.59 -20.48 3.86
CA THR A 20 0.43 -19.44 4.02
C THR A 20 -0.17 -18.09 4.40
N GLY A 21 -1.36 -17.76 3.90
CA GLY A 21 -2.05 -16.51 4.21
C GLY A 21 -2.14 -16.21 5.71
N PRO A 22 -2.61 -17.16 6.56
CA PRO A 22 -2.67 -16.97 8.01
C PRO A 22 -1.31 -16.79 8.70
N LYS A 23 -0.21 -17.25 8.09
CA LYS A 23 1.16 -17.06 8.62
C LYS A 23 1.68 -15.65 8.41
N ILE A 24 1.13 -14.92 7.44
CA ILE A 24 1.51 -13.53 7.11
C ILE A 24 0.55 -12.54 7.78
N VAL A 25 -0.75 -12.79 7.72
CA VAL A 25 -1.77 -11.96 8.38
C VAL A 25 -2.12 -12.58 9.73
N THR A 26 -1.28 -12.29 10.72
CA THR A 26 -1.34 -12.88 12.06
C THR A 26 -2.25 -12.09 13.00
N ASP A 27 -2.39 -12.55 14.24
CA ASP A 27 -3.11 -11.84 15.29
C ASP A 27 -2.46 -10.49 15.63
N GLU A 28 -1.13 -10.39 15.53
CA GLU A 28 -0.40 -9.13 15.66
C GLU A 28 -0.78 -8.15 14.55
N THR A 29 -0.90 -8.62 13.29
CA THR A 29 -1.38 -7.79 12.18
C THR A 29 -2.80 -7.28 12.47
N ARG A 30 -3.69 -8.14 12.96
CA ARG A 30 -5.06 -7.75 13.32
C ARG A 30 -5.10 -6.79 14.50
N LYS A 31 -4.21 -6.95 15.49
CA LYS A 31 -4.07 -6.02 16.62
C LYS A 31 -3.59 -4.65 16.15
N ALA A 32 -2.62 -4.61 15.24
CA ALA A 32 -2.17 -3.37 14.61
C ALA A 32 -3.32 -2.68 13.86
N MET A 33 -4.10 -3.42 13.06
CA MET A 33 -5.30 -2.90 12.39
C MET A 33 -6.32 -2.31 13.37
N LYS A 34 -6.58 -2.99 14.49
CA LYS A 34 -7.49 -2.46 15.54
C LYS A 34 -6.95 -1.18 16.17
N LYS A 35 -5.65 -1.11 16.44
CA LYS A 35 -5.02 0.11 16.98
C LYS A 35 -5.12 1.27 16.00
N ILE A 36 -4.84 1.03 14.72
CA ILE A 36 -5.02 2.04 13.65
C ILE A 36 -6.46 2.53 13.62
N LEU A 37 -7.45 1.63 13.73
CA LEU A 37 -8.85 2.02 13.79
C LEU A 37 -9.15 2.88 15.03
N SER A 38 -8.63 2.52 16.19
CA SER A 38 -8.75 3.34 17.41
C SER A 38 -8.18 4.74 17.21
N ASP A 39 -6.98 4.85 16.63
CA ASP A 39 -6.31 6.14 16.38
C ASP A 39 -7.05 7.03 15.38
N ILE A 40 -7.82 6.40 14.47
CA ILE A 40 -8.72 7.11 13.56
C ILE A 40 -9.95 7.60 14.34
N GLN A 41 -10.57 6.73 15.13
CA GLN A 41 -11.82 7.00 15.84
C GLN A 41 -11.65 8.02 16.97
N ASP A 42 -10.51 8.00 17.67
CA ASP A 42 -10.20 8.96 18.74
C ASP A 42 -9.60 10.28 18.24
N GLY A 43 -9.34 10.39 16.92
CA GLY A 43 -8.85 11.60 16.26
C GLY A 43 -7.33 11.78 16.30
N THR A 44 -6.57 10.85 16.88
CA THR A 44 -5.09 10.90 16.92
C THR A 44 -4.52 11.03 15.51
N PHE A 45 -4.95 10.18 14.58
CA PHE A 45 -4.48 10.23 13.18
C PHE A 45 -4.78 11.58 12.51
N ALA A 46 -6.00 12.10 12.70
CA ALA A 46 -6.41 13.36 12.10
C ALA A 46 -5.59 14.53 12.65
N LYS A 47 -5.33 14.56 13.96
CA LYS A 47 -4.49 15.57 14.61
C LYS A 47 -3.07 15.55 14.04
N ASP A 48 -2.43 14.39 13.95
CA ASP A 48 -1.06 14.26 13.47
C ASP A 48 -0.94 14.67 12.00
N PHE A 49 -1.89 14.25 11.17
CA PHE A 49 -1.96 14.64 9.76
C PHE A 49 -2.14 16.15 9.60
N LEU A 50 -3.10 16.76 10.29
CA LEU A 50 -3.35 18.20 10.20
C LEU A 50 -2.16 19.02 10.69
N LEU A 51 -1.45 18.55 11.72
CA LEU A 51 -0.25 19.22 12.21
C LEU A 51 0.85 19.24 11.14
N ASP A 52 1.14 18.11 10.50
CA ASP A 52 2.15 18.03 9.43
C ASP A 52 1.74 18.84 8.19
N MET A 53 0.45 18.82 7.82
CA MET A 53 -0.08 19.58 6.69
C MET A 53 -0.21 21.08 6.94
N SER A 54 -0.18 21.53 8.20
CA SER A 54 -0.28 22.95 8.55
C SER A 54 0.89 23.76 8.01
N SER A 55 0.74 25.08 7.92
CA SER A 55 1.84 25.98 7.54
C SER A 55 3.06 25.86 8.45
N ALA A 56 2.86 25.52 9.73
CA ALA A 56 3.93 25.32 10.69
C ALA A 56 4.66 23.97 10.49
N GLY A 57 3.94 22.92 10.09
CA GLY A 57 4.51 21.60 9.79
C GLY A 57 5.17 21.52 8.42
N GLY A 58 4.68 22.29 7.44
CA GLY A 58 5.29 22.42 6.11
C GLY A 58 5.38 21.12 5.31
N GLN A 59 4.61 20.10 5.71
CA GLN A 59 4.63 18.72 5.19
C GLN A 59 6.01 18.05 5.35
N ALA A 60 6.78 18.42 6.37
CA ALA A 60 8.14 17.92 6.53
C ALA A 60 8.17 16.39 6.64
N HIS A 61 7.30 15.82 7.46
CA HIS A 61 7.23 14.37 7.64
C HIS A 61 6.68 13.68 6.39
N PHE A 62 5.60 14.19 5.81
CA PHE A 62 5.01 13.63 4.60
C PHE A 62 5.96 13.64 3.39
N LYS A 63 6.72 14.73 3.18
CA LYS A 63 7.72 14.80 2.11
C LYS A 63 8.85 13.79 2.32
N ALA A 64 9.32 13.61 3.54
CA ALA A 64 10.33 12.60 3.86
C ALA A 64 9.81 11.17 3.61
N LEU A 65 8.57 10.87 4.02
CA LEU A 65 7.92 9.59 3.72
C LEU A 65 7.79 9.34 2.22
N ARG A 66 7.38 10.36 1.46
CA ARG A 66 7.25 10.29 -0.01
C ARG A 66 8.59 10.04 -0.68
N GLN A 67 9.64 10.77 -0.28
CA GLN A 67 10.99 10.59 -0.81
C GLN A 67 11.46 9.15 -0.58
N LYS A 68 11.37 8.66 0.66
CA LYS A 68 11.75 7.30 1.01
C LYS A 68 10.98 6.23 0.23
N ALA A 69 9.68 6.45 0.00
CA ALA A 69 8.87 5.54 -0.81
C ALA A 69 9.32 5.53 -2.28
N SER A 70 9.64 6.70 -2.86
CA SER A 70 10.10 6.82 -4.25
C SER A 70 11.48 6.19 -4.50
N GLU A 71 12.31 6.08 -3.47
CA GLU A 71 13.63 5.46 -3.54
C GLU A 71 13.59 3.92 -3.49
N HIS A 72 12.42 3.32 -3.29
CA HIS A 72 12.31 1.87 -3.19
C HIS A 72 12.78 1.19 -4.49
N PRO A 73 13.63 0.14 -4.45
CA PRO A 73 14.16 -0.50 -5.66
C PRO A 73 13.10 -0.98 -6.65
N SER A 74 11.92 -1.38 -6.15
CA SER A 74 10.78 -1.76 -7.00
C SER A 74 10.27 -0.63 -7.90
N GLU A 75 10.45 0.65 -7.53
CA GLU A 75 10.08 1.77 -8.40
C GLU A 75 10.98 1.82 -9.63
N LYS A 76 12.30 1.74 -9.43
CA LYS A 76 13.28 1.71 -10.52
C LYS A 76 13.08 0.50 -11.42
N VAL A 77 12.96 -0.69 -10.84
CA VAL A 77 12.77 -1.94 -11.62
C VAL A 77 11.41 -1.94 -12.31
N GLY A 78 10.36 -1.51 -11.60
CA GLY A 78 9.00 -1.47 -12.13
C GLY A 78 8.85 -0.49 -13.28
N GLU A 79 9.54 0.65 -13.25
CA GLU A 79 9.55 1.61 -14.37
C GLU A 79 10.10 0.96 -15.64
N GLU A 80 11.26 0.31 -15.55
CA GLU A 80 11.90 -0.35 -16.69
C GLU A 80 11.03 -1.48 -17.26
N ILE A 81 10.44 -2.31 -16.40
CA ILE A 81 9.53 -3.38 -16.86
C ILE A 81 8.30 -2.80 -17.55
N ARG A 82 7.67 -1.76 -16.98
CA ARG A 82 6.46 -1.14 -17.57
C ARG A 82 6.75 -0.46 -18.91
N LYS A 83 7.98 0.01 -19.17
CA LYS A 83 8.40 0.53 -20.49
C LYS A 83 8.42 -0.54 -21.59
N LEU A 84 8.45 -1.83 -21.23
CA LEU A 84 8.48 -2.93 -22.19
C LEU A 84 7.08 -3.44 -22.57
N TYR A 85 6.04 -3.04 -21.84
CA TYR A 85 4.68 -3.49 -22.14
C TYR A 85 4.21 -2.90 -23.47
N SER A 86 3.70 -3.75 -24.36
CA SER A 86 3.21 -3.31 -25.68
C SER A 86 1.98 -2.40 -25.63
N TRP A 87 1.36 -2.26 -24.45
CA TRP A 87 0.17 -1.43 -24.20
C TRP A 87 0.46 -0.20 -23.33
N ASN A 88 1.71 0.24 -23.24
CA ASN A 88 2.13 1.33 -22.35
C ASN A 88 1.97 2.75 -22.89
N GLY A 89 1.24 2.95 -23.99
CA GLY A 89 1.03 4.25 -24.62
C GLY A 89 -0.41 4.51 -25.05
N GLU A 90 -1.16 5.22 -24.19
CA GLU A 90 -1.90 6.48 -24.44
C GLU A 90 -2.76 6.79 -23.19
N ASP A 91 -2.84 8.06 -22.80
CA ASP A 91 -3.47 8.62 -21.57
C ASP A 91 -2.72 8.48 -20.23
N LYS A 92 -1.56 9.14 -20.12
CA LYS A 92 -1.08 9.58 -18.78
C LYS A 92 -1.94 10.76 -18.30
N LEU A 93 -3.06 10.49 -17.64
CA LEU A 93 -3.90 11.49 -16.96
C LEU A 93 -3.40 11.88 -15.56
N ILE A 94 -2.09 11.80 -15.30
CA ILE A 94 -1.57 12.11 -13.96
C ILE A 94 -0.23 12.83 -14.04
N ASN A 95 -0.30 14.17 -13.94
CA ASN A 95 0.80 15.00 -13.47
C ASN A 95 0.66 15.06 -11.94
N ASN A 96 1.61 14.46 -11.22
CA ASN A 96 1.76 14.67 -9.78
C ASN A 96 2.56 15.94 -9.50
#